data_AF-A0A7Z2PW60-F1
#
_entry.id   AF-A0A7Z2PW60-F1
#
_cell.length_a   1.000
_cell.length_b   1.000
_cell.length_c   1.000
_cell.angle_alpha   90.00
_cell.angle_beta   90.00
_cell.angle_gamma   90.00
#
_symmetry.space_group_name_H-M   'P 1'
#
loop_
_entity.id
_entity.type
_entity.pdbx_description
1 polymer ?
#
loop_
_entity_poly.entity_id
_entity_poly.type
_entity_poly.pdbx_seq_one_letter_code
_entity_poly.pdbx_strand_id
1 'polypeptide(L)' 'MAFTSLKLRKVSGANRIKSADDAYAFMMHMRLSDQNKPHWQVARQALNSAGASDDCEIRAWRSFRAAAAAEGWLLD' A
#
# COMPACT_ATOMS: atom_id res chain seq x y z
N MET A 1 -7.77 9.64 10.97
CA MET A 1 -6.86 10.39 10.06
C MET A 1 -7.38 10.19 8.65
N ALA A 2 -7.54 11.25 7.86
CA ALA A 2 -8.08 11.12 6.50
C ALA A 2 -7.13 10.33 5.58
N PHE A 3 -7.70 9.44 4.77
CA PHE A 3 -6.99 8.71 3.74
C PHE A 3 -6.27 9.70 2.82
N THR A 4 -4.95 9.81 2.98
CA THR A 4 -4.16 10.71 2.14
C THR A 4 -3.75 9.95 0.90
N SER A 5 -4.15 10.49 -0.26
CA SER A 5 -3.83 9.89 -1.55
C SER A 5 -2.31 9.77 -1.73
N LEU A 6 -1.84 8.58 -2.10
CA LEU A 6 -0.43 8.31 -2.36
C LEU A 6 -0.21 8.18 -3.86
N LYS A 7 0.79 8.89 -4.39
CA LYS A 7 1.28 8.67 -5.76
C LYS A 7 2.45 7.70 -5.71
N LEU A 8 2.32 6.59 -6.43
CA LEU A 8 3.36 5.57 -6.52
C LEU A 8 3.94 5.48 -7.93
N ARG A 9 5.26 5.43 -8.02
CA ARG A 9 6.01 5.14 -9.24
C ARG A 9 6.58 3.73 -9.17
N LYS A 10 5.75 2.73 -9.45
CA LYS A 10 6.22 1.32 -9.47
C LYS A 10 6.26 0.71 -10.86
N VAL A 11 5.21 0.87 -11.66
CA VAL A 11 5.05 0.12 -12.93
C VAL A 11 4.31 1.01 -13.92
N SER A 12 4.96 1.39 -15.02
CA SER A 12 4.37 2.03 -16.21
C SER A 12 3.30 3.12 -16.01
N GLY A 13 3.42 3.93 -14.96
CA GLY A 13 2.50 5.04 -14.72
C GLY A 13 2.47 5.46 -13.25
N ALA A 14 2.20 6.74 -13.00
CA ALA A 14 1.91 7.21 -11.66
C ALA A 14 0.52 6.73 -11.26
N ASN A 15 0.44 5.70 -10.42
CA ASN A 15 -0.85 5.24 -9.90
C ASN A 15 -1.19 6.02 -8.63
N ARG A 16 -2.37 6.62 -8.62
CA ARG A 16 -2.88 7.41 -7.50
C ARG A 16 -3.79 6.53 -6.67
N ILE A 17 -3.26 6.04 -5.55
CA ILE A 17 -4.03 5.20 -4.63
C ILE A 17 -4.94 6.11 -3.79
N LYS A 18 -6.25 5.87 -3.83
CA LYS A 18 -7.28 6.70 -3.19
C LYS A 18 -8.09 5.99 -2.10
N SER A 19 -7.98 4.66 -2.02
CA SER A 19 -8.64 3.84 -0.99
C SER A 19 -7.79 2.62 -0.62
N ALA A 20 -8.12 1.96 0.49
CA ALA A 20 -7.48 0.70 0.88
C ALA A 20 -7.73 -0.41 -0.17
N ASP A 21 -8.90 -0.36 -0.83
CA ASP A 21 -9.24 -1.25 -1.96
C ASP A 21 -8.31 -1.05 -3.16
N ASP A 22 -8.09 0.21 -3.60
CA ASP A 22 -7.09 0.52 -4.65
C ASP A 22 -5.70 0.00 -4.28
N ALA A 23 -5.33 0.07 -3.01
CA ALA A 23 -4.03 -0.39 -2.54
C ALA A 23 -3.91 -1.92 -2.57
N TYR A 24 -4.99 -2.62 -2.21
CA TYR A 24 -5.08 -4.06 -2.31
C TYR A 24 -5.01 -4.51 -3.78
N ALA A 25 -5.79 -3.88 -4.67
CA ALA A 25 -5.74 -4.12 -6.11
C ALA A 25 -4.33 -3.86 -6.67
N PHE A 26 -3.68 -2.75 -6.27
CA PHE A 26 -2.31 -2.45 -6.65
C PHE A 26 -1.32 -3.54 -6.18
N MET A 27 -1.47 -4.04 -4.95
CA MET A 27 -0.66 -5.15 -4.45
C MET A 27 -0.89 -6.44 -5.25
N MET A 28 -2.12 -6.73 -5.68
CA MET A 28 -2.41 -7.91 -6.51
C MET A 28 -1.77 -7.83 -7.90
N HIS A 29 -1.68 -6.63 -8.48
CA HIS A 29 -0.99 -6.39 -9.75
C HIS A 29 0.54 -6.31 -9.62
N MET A 30 1.05 -6.35 -8.40
CA MET A 30 2.48 -6.31 -8.11
C MET A 30 3.16 -7.65 -8.43
N ARG A 31 4.40 -7.63 -8.95
CA ARG A 31 5.19 -8.86 -9.10
C ARG A 31 5.31 -9.61 -7.77
N LEU A 32 5.14 -10.93 -7.82
CA LEU A 32 5.27 -11.82 -6.65
C LEU A 32 6.60 -11.65 -5.91
N SER A 33 7.69 -11.40 -6.65
CA SER A 33 9.01 -11.14 -6.08
C SER A 33 9.05 -9.92 -5.16
N ASP A 34 8.29 -8.88 -5.47
CA ASP A 34 8.18 -7.70 -4.61
C ASP A 34 7.21 -7.96 -3.45
N GLN A 35 6.09 -8.65 -3.70
CA GLN A 35 5.16 -9.00 -2.63
C GLN A 35 5.81 -9.86 -1.54
N ASN A 36 6.80 -10.68 -1.91
CA ASN A 36 7.49 -11.57 -0.98
C ASN A 36 8.52 -10.84 -0.09
N LYS A 37 8.74 -9.54 -0.29
CA LYS A 37 9.60 -8.75 0.58
C LYS A 37 8.93 -8.53 1.94
N PRO A 38 9.71 -8.48 3.04
CA PRO A 38 9.16 -8.42 4.40
C PRO A 38 8.26 -7.20 4.63
N HIS A 39 8.61 -6.04 4.07
CA HIS A 39 7.80 -4.82 4.20
C HIS A 39 6.43 -4.93 3.47
N TRP A 40 6.37 -5.65 2.34
CA TRP A 40 5.11 -5.88 1.62
C TRP A 40 4.24 -6.93 2.31
N GLN A 41 4.82 -7.94 2.95
CA GLN A 41 4.06 -8.90 3.75
C GLN A 41 3.32 -8.22 4.92
N VAL A 42 4.00 -7.31 5.62
CA VAL A 42 3.39 -6.51 6.69
C VAL A 42 2.28 -5.61 6.15
N ALA A 43 2.52 -4.94 5.02
CA ALA A 43 1.49 -4.12 4.37
C ALA A 43 0.27 -4.94 3.96
N ARG A 44 0.46 -6.13 3.39
CA ARG A 44 -0.62 -7.04 3.00
C ARG A 44 -1.45 -7.52 4.18
N GLN A 45 -0.80 -7.89 5.28
CA GLN A 45 -1.50 -8.32 6.49
C GLN A 45 -2.34 -7.18 7.08
N ALA A 46 -1.80 -5.97 7.08
CA ALA A 46 -2.52 -4.80 7.55
C ALA A 46 -3.70 -4.45 6.62
N LEU A 47 -3.52 -4.52 5.29
CA LEU A 47 -4.58 -4.31 4.30
C LEU A 47 -5.71 -5.34 4.42
N ASN A 48 -5.39 -6.62 4.65
CA ASN A 48 -6.41 -7.64 4.92
C ASN A 48 -7.26 -7.32 6.16
N SER A 49 -6.70 -6.57 7.12
CA SER A 49 -7.37 -6.16 8.35
C SER A 49 -8.07 -4.81 8.23
N ALA A 50 -7.86 -4.06 7.14
CA ALA A 50 -8.32 -2.67 6.98
C ALA A 50 -9.85 -2.53 7.11
N GLY A 51 -10.61 -3.52 6.63
CA GLY A 51 -12.07 -3.52 6.71
C GLY A 51 -12.66 -3.83 8.09
N ALA A 52 -11.84 -4.17 9.09
CA ALA A 52 -12.32 -4.52 10.43
C ALA A 52 -12.64 -3.29 11.30
N SER A 53 -11.93 -2.17 11.10
CA SER A 53 -12.09 -0.93 11.89
C SER A 53 -11.28 0.21 11.27
N ASP A 54 -11.67 1.47 11.52
CA ASP A 54 -10.90 2.67 11.16
C ASP A 54 -9.43 2.61 11.63
N ASP A 55 -9.15 2.07 12.82
CA ASP A 55 -7.77 1.96 13.32
C ASP A 55 -6.95 1.00 12.46
N CYS A 56 -7.57 -0.08 11.98
CA CYS A 56 -6.96 -1.04 11.08
C CYS A 56 -6.71 -0.44 9.70
N GLU A 57 -7.64 0.36 9.18
CA GLU A 57 -7.44 1.09 7.93
C GLU A 57 -6.25 2.05 8.03
N ILE A 58 -6.15 2.81 9.13
CA ILE A 58 -5.02 3.72 9.36
C ILE A 58 -3.70 2.95 9.44
N ARG A 59 -3.66 1.81 10.12
CA ARG A 59 -2.46 0.96 10.20
C ARG A 59 -2.08 0.37 8.85
N ALA A 60 -3.06 -0.11 8.09
CA ALA A 60 -2.86 -0.58 6.71
C ALA A 60 -2.20 0.50 5.86
N TRP A 61 -2.70 1.74 5.98
CA TRP A 61 -2.19 2.87 5.24
C TRP A 61 -0.76 3.25 5.61
N ARG A 62 -0.45 3.26 6.90
CA ARG A 62 0.92 3.49 7.39
C ARG A 62 1.89 2.42 6.89
N SER A 63 1.51 1.15 6.99
CA SER A 63 2.34 0.03 6.54
C SER A 63 2.57 0.06 5.03
N PHE A 64 1.53 0.33 4.24
CA PHE A 64 1.64 0.46 2.78
C PHE A 64 2.54 1.62 2.38
N ARG A 65 2.39 2.79 3.02
CA ARG A 65 3.26 3.95 2.78
C ARG A 65 4.72 3.66 3.14
N ALA A 66 4.96 3.00 4.26
CA ALA A 66 6.31 2.61 4.68
C ALA A 66 6.96 1.63 3.70
N ALA A 67 6.19 0.64 3.21
CA ALA A 67 6.66 -0.30 2.18
C ALA A 67 6.99 0.41 0.86
N ALA A 68 6.12 1.32 0.41
CA ALA A 68 6.38 2.16 -0.75
C ALA A 68 7.61 3.07 -0.59
N ALA A 69 7.83 3.61 0.61
CA ALA A 69 9.00 4.42 0.93
C ALA A 69 10.29 3.60 0.86
N ALA A 70 10.27 2.40 1.44
CA ALA A 70 11.41 1.49 1.47
C ALA A 70 11.87 1.08 0.05
N GLU A 71 10.92 1.00 -0.88
CA GLU A 71 11.18 0.69 -2.28
C GLU A 71 11.46 1.94 -3.15
N GLY A 72 11.37 3.14 -2.57
CA GLY A 72 11.61 4.40 -3.28
C GLY A 72 10.53 4.78 -4.30
N TRP A 73 9.29 4.31 -4.13
CA TRP A 73 8.21 4.60 -5.09
C TRP A 73 7.34 5.79 -4.72
N LEU A 74 7.49 6.33 -3.51
CA LEU A 74 6.77 7.54 -3.13
C LEU A 74 7.20 8.69 -4.05
N LEU A 75 6.23 9.24 -4.77
CA LEU A 75 6.37 10.52 -5.45
C LEU A 75 5.85 11.60 -4.50
N ASP A 76 6.66 12.65 -4.31
CA ASP A 76 6.31 13.88 -3.60
C ASP A 76 5.12 14.60 -4.28
#